data_AF-A0A6V7IHT4-F1
#
_entry.id   AF-A0A6V7IHT4-F1
#
_cell.length_a   1.000
_cell.length_b   1.000
_cell.length_c   1.000
_cell.angle_alpha   90.00
_cell.angle_beta   90.00
_cell.angle_gamma   90.00
#
_symmetry.space_group_name_H-M   'P 1'
#
loop_
_entity.id
_entity.type
_entity.pdbx_description
1 polymer ?
#
loop_
_entity_poly.entity_id
_entity_poly.type
_entity_poly.pdbx_seq_one_letter_code
_entity_poly.pdbx_strand_id
1 'polypeptide(L)' 'VAIKIIDKTQLDPTNLEKVYREVEIMKQLEHPHIVKLYQVMETKNMIYM' A
#
# COMPACT_ATOMS: atom_id res chain seq x y z
N VAL A 1 5.99 -5.39 13.38
CA VAL A 1 5.32 -5.19 12.07
C VAL A 1 4.38 -4.00 12.19
N ALA A 2 4.45 -3.08 11.24
CA ALA A 2 3.50 -1.99 11.12
C ALA A 2 2.44 -2.41 10.09
N ILE A 3 1.20 -1.97 10.29
CA ILE A 3 0.11 -2.18 9.32
C ILE A 3 -0.42 -0.80 8.98
N LYS A 4 -0.29 -0.39 7.73
CA LYS A 4 -0.90 0.83 7.20
C LYS A 4 -2.28 0.46 6.65
N ILE A 5 -3.30 1.14 7.13
CA ILE A 5 -4.71 0.91 6.77
C ILE A 5 -5.20 2.13 5.98
N ILE A 6 -5.75 1.90 4.79
CA ILE A 6 -6.22 2.95 3.89
C ILE A 6 -7.69 2.69 3.54
N ASP A 7 -8.53 3.69 3.78
CA ASP A 7 -9.95 3.68 3.39
C ASP A 7 -10.11 4.21 1.96
N LYS A 8 -10.44 3.31 1.02
CA LYS A 8 -10.65 3.63 -0.39
C LYS A 8 -11.85 4.53 -0.63
N THR A 9 -12.81 4.57 0.29
CA THR A 9 -14.00 5.43 0.14
C THR A 9 -13.68 6.91 0.33
N GLN A 10 -12.54 7.21 0.95
CA GLN A 10 -12.07 8.58 1.19
C GLN A 10 -11.06 9.04 0.13
N LEU A 11 -10.81 8.26 -0.92
CA LEU A 11 -9.86 8.58 -1.98
C LEU A 11 -10.58 8.85 -3.31
N ASP A 12 -10.13 9.89 -4.00
CA ASP A 12 -10.42 10.06 -5.42
C ASP A 12 -9.60 9.06 -6.27
N PRO A 13 -9.99 8.84 -7.54
CA PRO A 13 -9.32 7.87 -8.41
C PRO A 13 -7.81 8.12 -8.59
N THR A 14 -7.38 9.38 -8.62
CA THR A 14 -5.98 9.75 -8.80
C THR A 14 -5.15 9.39 -7.57
N ASN A 15 -5.68 9.60 -6.37
CA ASN A 15 -4.99 9.22 -5.14
C ASN A 15 -5.01 7.70 -4.92
N LEU A 16 -6.07 7.01 -5.34
CA LEU A 16 -6.10 5.55 -5.34
C LEU A 16 -5.02 4.95 -6.27
N GLU A 17 -4.82 5.53 -7.46
CA GLU A 17 -3.74 5.13 -8.37
C GLU A 17 -2.35 5.30 -7.74
N LYS A 18 -2.12 6.42 -7.03
CA LYS A 18 -0.87 6.65 -6.28
C LYS A 18 -0.63 5.60 -5.21
N VAL A 19 -1.67 5.15 -4.51
CA VAL A 19 -1.56 4.09 -3.50
C VAL A 19 -1.14 2.77 -4.14
N TYR A 20 -1.75 2.38 -5.26
CA TYR A 20 -1.33 1.18 -5.99
C TYR A 20 0.11 1.28 -6.50
N ARG A 21 0.53 2.46 -6.96
CA ARG A 21 1.92 2.71 -7.34
C ARG A 21 2.88 2.60 -6.16
N GLU A 22 2.53 3.11 -4.99
CA GLU A 22 3.33 2.97 -3.76
C GLU A 22 3.54 1.49 -3.43
N VAL A 23 2.47 0.69 -3.47
CA VAL A 23 2.53 -0.76 -3.26
C VAL A 23 3.48 -1.43 -4.25
N GLU A 24 3.38 -1.10 -5.54
CA GLU A 24 4.22 -1.73 -6.58
C GLU A 24 5.70 -1.37 -6.41
N ILE A 25 6.00 -0.12 -6.07
CA ILE A 25 7.37 0.31 -5.75
C ILE A 25 7.89 -0.46 -4.53
N MET A 26 7.10 -0.55 -3.46
CA MET A 26 7.53 -1.23 -2.24
C MET A 26 7.76 -2.74 -2.42
N LYS A 27 7.04 -3.41 -3.33
CA LYS A 27 7.30 -4.82 -3.69
C LYS A 27 8.67 -5.03 -4.33
N GLN A 28 9.19 -4.02 -5.03
CA GLN A 28 10.47 -4.09 -5.73
C GLN A 28 11.65 -3.70 -4.83
N LEU A 29 11.39 -3.18 -3.63
CA LEU A 29 12.42 -2.73 -2.71
C LEU A 29 12.83 -3.84 -1.75
N GLU A 30 14.09 -4.26 -1.88
CA GLU A 30 14.75 -5.14 -0.91
C GLU A 30 16.11 -4.56 -0.53
N HIS A 31 16.15 -3.87 0.61
CA HIS A 31 17.36 -3.21 1.09
C HIS A 31 17.36 -3.14 2.63
N PRO A 32 18.51 -3.34 3.30
CA PRO A 32 18.60 -3.39 4.78
C PRO A 32 18.18 -2.10 5.50
N HIS A 33 18.11 -0.96 4.80
CA HIS A 33 17.74 0.34 5.35
C HIS A 33 16.45 0.93 4.75
N ILE A 34 15.69 0.15 3.98
CA ILE A 34 14.39 0.53 3.45
C ILE A 34 13.34 -0.41 4.05
N VAL A 35 12.20 0.14 4.46
CA VAL A 35 11.12 -0.69 5.02
C VAL A 35 10.63 -1.69 3.97
N LYS A 36 10.57 -2.97 4.37
CA LYS A 36 10.11 -4.05 3.51
C LYS A 36 8.61 -4.21 3.59
N LEU A 37 7.97 -4.35 2.45
CA LEU A 37 6.57 -4.77 2.35
C LEU A 37 6.47 -6.28 2.56
N TYR A 38 5.69 -6.72 3.54
CA TYR A 38 5.54 -8.14 3.84
C TYR A 38 4.30 -8.75 3.19
N GLN A 39 3.18 -8.05 3.24
CA GLN A 39 1.91 -8.54 2.72
C GLN A 39 1.01 -7.36 2.37
N VAL A 40 0.19 -7.50 1.33
CA VAL A 40 -0.91 -6.59 1.04
C VAL A 40 -2.20 -7.38 1.02
N MET A 41 -3.22 -6.86 1.69
CA MET A 41 -4.58 -7.38 1.65
C MET A 41 -5.51 -6.27 1.18
N GLU A 42 -6.44 -6.62 0.30
CA GLU A 42 -7.40 -5.67 -0.23
C GLU A 42 -8.81 -6.22 -0.08
N THR A 43 -9.72 -5.36 0.36
CA THR A 43 -11.16 -5.60 0.35
C THR A 43 -11.83 -4.57 -0.57
N LYS A 44 -13.16 -4.60 -0.69
CA LYS A 44 -13.89 -3.61 -1.50
C LYS A 44 -13.60 -2.16 -1.07
N ASN A 45 -13.42 -1.90 0.22
CA ASN A 45 -13.35 -0.55 0.77
C ASN A 45 -12.01 -0.22 1.43
N MET A 46 -11.16 -1.21 1.69
CA MET A 46 -9.94 -1.03 2.48
C MET A 46 -8.73 -1.67 1.81
N ILE A 47 -7.55 -1.08 2.00
CA ILE A 47 -6.24 -1.65 1.70
C ILE A 47 -5.44 -1.74 3.01
N TYR A 48 -4.78 -2.88 3.22
CA TYR A 48 -3.88 -3.16 4.34
C TYR A 48 -2.51 -3.53 3.78
N MET A 49 -1.46 -2.87 4.25
CA MET A 49 -0.07 -3.08 3.80
C MET A 49 0.92 -3.06 4.97
#